data_AF-A0A317SUX3-F1
#
_entry.id   AF-A0A317SUX3-F1
#
_cell.length_a   1.000
_cell.length_b   1.000
_cell.length_c   1.000
_cell.angle_alpha   90.00
_cell.angle_beta   90.00
_cell.angle_gamma   90.00
#
_symmetry.space_group_name_H-M   'P 1'
#
loop_
_entity.id
_entity.type
_entity.pdbx_description
1 polymer ?
#
loop_
_entity_poly.entity_id
_entity_poly.type
_entity_poly.pdbx_seq_one_letter_code
_entity_poly.pdbx_strand_id
1 'polypeptide(L)' 'TLLHCAARSGYLEVVKGLVNLGMDVNAINRLGETPLLAASRAGHYEISRFLMEAGARADKTSIFGEGPIHF' A
#
# COMPACT_ATOMS: atom_id res chain seq x y z
N THR A 1 1.84 -9.28 -3.18
CA THR A 1 3.01 -9.16 -4.09
C THR A 1 4.20 -8.65 -3.30
N LEU A 2 5.40 -8.59 -3.90
CA LEU A 2 6.61 -8.09 -3.24
C LEU A 2 6.38 -6.70 -2.59
N LEU A 3 5.70 -5.80 -3.31
CA LEU A 3 5.36 -4.45 -2.84
C LEU A 3 4.48 -4.45 -1.58
N HIS A 4 3.52 -5.38 -1.47
CA HIS A 4 2.69 -5.51 -0.26
C HIS A 4 3.49 -5.99 0.94
N CYS A 5 4.41 -6.94 0.74
CA CYS A 5 5.26 -7.43 1.81
C CYS A 5 6.20 -6.33 2.29
N ALA A 6 6.89 -5.63 1.38
CA ALA A 6 7.75 -4.51 1.72
C ALA A 6 6.99 -3.38 2.45
N ALA A 7 5.78 -3.06 1.97
CA ALA A 7 4.92 -2.06 2.58
C ALA A 7 4.44 -2.46 3.99
N ARG A 8 4.02 -3.73 4.19
CA ARG A 8 3.60 -4.26 5.49
C ARG A 8 4.75 -4.42 6.49
N SER A 9 5.96 -4.70 6.00
CA SER A 9 7.14 -4.95 6.83
C SER A 9 7.94 -3.68 7.15
N GLY A 10 7.56 -2.52 6.62
CA GLY A 10 8.23 -1.26 6.97
C GLY A 10 9.50 -0.97 6.17
N TYR A 11 9.73 -1.64 5.04
CA TYR A 11 10.96 -1.49 4.24
C TYR A 11 10.84 -0.35 3.22
N LEU A 12 10.92 0.90 3.69
CA LEU A 12 10.74 2.10 2.84
C LEU A 12 11.64 2.11 1.60
N GLU A 13 12.94 1.86 1.74
CA GLU A 13 13.86 1.89 0.59
C GLU A 13 13.58 0.79 -0.42
N VAL A 14 13.09 -0.37 0.04
CA VAL A 14 12.63 -1.45 -0.85
C VAL A 14 11.36 -1.02 -1.56
N VAL A 15 10.40 -0.41 -0.87
CA VAL A 15 9.17 0.12 -1.49
C VAL A 15 9.52 1.14 -2.59
N LYS A 16 10.41 2.10 -2.32
CA LYS A 16 10.86 3.07 -3.32
C LYS A 16 11.49 2.41 -4.54
N GLY A 17 12.40 1.44 -4.32
CA GLY A 17 13.02 0.69 -5.40
C GLY A 17 12.01 -0.04 -6.28
N LEU A 18 11.01 -0.69 -5.66
CA LEU A 18 9.97 -1.42 -6.38
C LEU A 18 9.05 -0.49 -7.19
N VAL A 19 8.68 0.65 -6.63
CA VAL A 19 7.87 1.65 -7.36
C VAL A 19 8.66 2.21 -8.56
N ASN A 20 9.96 2.48 -8.39
CA ASN A 20 10.83 2.94 -9.48
C ASN A 20 11.04 1.89 -10.58
N LEU A 21 10.89 0.60 -10.26
CA LEU A 21 10.88 -0.50 -11.24
C LEU A 21 9.55 -0.61 -12.01
N GLY A 22 8.60 0.30 -11.77
CA GLY A 22 7.31 0.32 -12.45
C GLY A 22 6.28 -0.66 -11.87
N MET A 23 6.46 -1.11 -10.61
CA MET A 23 5.42 -1.90 -9.96
C MET A 23 4.15 -1.07 -9.76
N ASP A 24 3.00 -1.68 -10.03
CA ASP A 24 1.70 -1.05 -9.80
C ASP A 24 1.45 -0.81 -8.30
N VAL A 25 1.43 0.47 -7.92
CA VAL A 25 1.15 0.95 -6.55
C VAL A 25 -0.28 0.71 -6.11
N ASN A 26 -1.19 0.43 -7.05
CA ASN A 26 -2.60 0.11 -6.82
C ASN A 26 -2.89 -1.39 -7.00
N ALA A 27 -1.86 -2.22 -7.12
CA ALA A 27 -2.02 -3.66 -7.27
C ALA A 27 -2.80 -4.24 -6.10
N ILE A 28 -3.70 -5.18 -6.38
CA ILE A 28 -4.52 -5.83 -5.35
C ILE A 28 -3.95 -7.22 -5.06
N ASN A 29 -3.75 -7.56 -3.79
CA ASN A 29 -3.33 -8.91 -3.38
C ASN A 29 -4.51 -9.88 -3.24
N ARG A 30 -4.26 -11.15 -2.89
CA ARG A 30 -5.30 -12.17 -2.70
C ARG A 30 -6.29 -11.85 -1.56
N LEU A 31 -5.92 -10.94 -0.67
CA LEU A 31 -6.76 -10.44 0.42
C LEU A 31 -7.51 -9.16 0.04
N GLY A 32 -7.46 -8.74 -1.23
CA GLY A 32 -8.11 -7.52 -1.69
C GLY A 32 -7.40 -6.22 -1.28
N GLU A 33 -6.26 -6.30 -0.60
CA GLU A 33 -5.58 -5.10 -0.11
C GLU A 33 -4.71 -4.47 -1.20
N THR A 34 -4.50 -3.16 -1.11
CA THR A 34 -3.44 -2.43 -1.82
C THR A 34 -2.16 -2.37 -0.96
N PRO A 35 -1.00 -2.05 -1.55
CA PRO A 35 0.22 -1.76 -0.79
C PRO A 35 0.01 -0.65 0.25
N LEU A 36 -0.79 0.37 -0.10
CA LEU A 36 -1.12 1.48 0.80
C LEU A 36 -1.85 0.97 2.04
N LEU A 37 -2.90 0.15 1.85
CA LEU A 37 -3.65 -0.44 2.96
C LEU A 37 -2.76 -1.34 3.83
N ALA A 38 -1.86 -2.11 3.20
CA ALA A 38 -0.91 -2.95 3.91
C ALA A 38 0.06 -2.15 4.80
N ALA A 39 0.58 -1.02 4.32
CA ALA A 39 1.42 -0.10 5.10
C ALA A 39 0.64 0.59 6.22
N SER A 40 -0.57 1.08 5.92
CA SER A 40 -1.41 1.79 6.89
C SER A 40 -1.84 0.88 8.04
N ARG A 41 -2.25 -0.36 7.75
CA ARG A 41 -2.62 -1.36 8.77
C ARG A 41 -1.45 -1.76 9.66
N ALA A 42 -0.22 -1.69 9.15
CA ALA A 42 1.00 -1.95 9.89
C ALA A 42 1.57 -0.70 10.61
N GLY A 43 0.94 0.48 10.44
CA GLY A 43 1.37 1.73 11.07
C GLY A 43 2.59 2.38 10.42
N HIS A 44 2.95 2.02 9.19
CA HIS A 44 4.10 2.57 8.49
C HIS A 44 3.72 3.87 7.75
N TYR A 45 3.78 4.98 8.48
CA TYR A 45 3.39 6.31 7.99
C TYR A 45 4.23 6.78 6.80
N GLU A 46 5.56 6.68 6.85
CA GLU A 46 6.45 7.14 5.77
C GLU A 46 6.21 6.39 4.46
N ILE A 47 5.90 5.10 4.56
CA ILE A 47 5.56 4.27 3.41
C ILE A 47 4.20 4.66 2.85
N SER A 48 3.21 4.85 3.72
CA SER A 48 1.86 5.27 3.30
C SER A 48 1.91 6.61 2.57
N ARG A 49 2.69 7.57 3.10
CA ARG A 49 2.93 8.86 2.47
C ARG A 49 3.60 8.71 1.10
N PHE A 50 4.69 7.94 1.01
CA PHE A 50 5.37 7.72 -0.25
C PHE A 50 4.47 7.07 -1.31
N LEU A 51 3.66 6.08 -0.93
CA LEU A 51 2.72 5.43 -1.84
C LEU A 51 1.63 6.41 -2.33
N MET A 52 1.12 7.30 -1.47
CA MET A 52 0.19 8.36 -1.89
C MET A 52 0.86 9.35 -2.86
N GLU A 53 2.09 9.76 -2.60
CA GLU A 53 2.90 10.61 -3.51
C GLU A 53 3.15 9.91 -4.86
N ALA A 54 3.26 8.58 -4.86
CA ALA A 54 3.38 7.75 -6.05
C ALA A 54 2.04 7.45 -6.77
N GLY A 55 0.92 8.02 -6.31
CA GLY A 55 -0.40 7.87 -6.95
C GLY A 55 -1.20 6.66 -6.49
N ALA A 56 -0.91 6.09 -5.32
CA ALA A 56 -1.77 5.09 -4.69
C ALA A 56 -3.11 5.73 -4.30
N ARG A 57 -4.21 5.07 -4.68
CA ARG A 57 -5.55 5.55 -4.37
C ARG A 57 -5.99 5.02 -3.01
N ALA A 58 -6.37 5.93 -2.12
CA ALA A 58 -6.90 5.61 -0.80
C ALA A 58 -8.34 5.07 -0.83
N ASP A 59 -9.01 5.16 -1.98
CA ASP A 59 -10.39 4.69 -2.18
C ASP A 59 -10.52 3.17 -2.36
N LYS A 60 -9.40 2.47 -2.63
CA LYS A 60 -9.37 1.03 -2.83
C LYS A 60 -9.33 0.30 -1.50
N THR A 61 -10.51 0.06 -0.95
CA THR A 61 -10.72 -0.72 0.27
C THR A 61 -10.59 -2.22 0.00
N SER A 62 -10.09 -2.96 1.00
CA SER A 62 -10.00 -4.43 0.97
C SER A 62 -11.35 -5.09 0.71
N ILE A 63 -11.34 -6.25 0.02
CA ILE A 63 -12.53 -7.10 -0.19
C ILE A 63 -13.18 -7.56 1.12
N PHE A 64 -12.51 -7.43 2.26
CA PHE A 64 -13.04 -7.78 3.57
C PHE A 64 -13.94 -6.71 4.21
N GLY A 65 -14.31 -5.66 3.47
CA GLY A 65 -15.45 -4.82 3.87
C GLY A 65 -15.17 -3.86 5.01
N GLU A 66 -13.94 -3.37 5.14
CA GLU A 66 -13.74 -2.05 5.76
C GLU A 66 -14.16 -1.02 4.71
N GLY A 67 -15.47 -0.72 4.68
CA GLY A 67 -16.04 0.39 3.95
C GLY A 67 -15.34 1.71 4.28
N PRO A 68 -15.66 2.81 3.57
CA PRO A 68 -14.89 4.05 3.59
C PRO A 68 -14.57 4.42 5.03
N ILE A 69 -13.29 4.59 5.33
CA ILE A 69 -12.80 5.21 6.56
C ILE A 69 -13.47 6.59 6.63
N HIS A 70 -14.66 6.62 7.24
CA HIS A 70 -15.33 7.84 7.64
C HIS A 70 -14.54 8.39 8.83
N PHE A 71 -14.16 9.67 8.68
CA PHE A 71 -13.51 10.50 9.69
C PHE A 71 -14.20 10.42 11.05
#